data_AF-A0A4R6R5S9-F1
#
_entry.id   AF-A0A4R6R5S9-F1
#
_cell.length_a   1.000
_cell.length_b   1.000
_cell.length_c   1.000
_cell.angle_alpha   90.00
_cell.angle_beta   90.00
_cell.angle_gamma   90.00
#
_symmetry.space_group_name_H-M   'P 1'
#
loop_
_entity.id
_entity.type
_entity.pdbx_description
1 polymer ?
#
loop_
_entity_poly.entity_id
_entity_poly.type
_entity_poly.pdbx_seq_one_letter_code
_entity_poly.pdbx_strand_id
1 'polypeptide(L)' 'MISAADKLMTKEAKRILMKQIKIKFGDLDPEIISLIQSAKLKKIEDLSEKILTVDSKKEFINHIKN' A
#
# COMPACT_ATOMS: atom_id res chain seq x y z
N MET A 1 6.41 0.52 23.08
CA MET A 1 6.56 1.77 22.29
C MET A 1 7.13 1.40 20.93
N ILE A 2 6.57 1.95 19.84
CA ILE A 2 7.13 1.78 18.48
C ILE A 2 8.35 2.70 18.35
N SER A 3 9.49 2.18 17.92
CA SER A 3 10.73 2.96 17.82
C SER A 3 10.67 3.99 16.69
N ALA A 4 11.55 4.98 16.71
CA ALA A 4 11.68 5.92 15.59
C ALA A 4 12.08 5.19 14.29
N ALA A 5 12.87 4.12 14.40
CA ALA A 5 13.24 3.26 13.28
C ALA A 5 12.01 2.56 12.67
N ASP A 6 11.12 2.01 13.49
CA ASP A 6 9.90 1.35 13.02
C ASP A 6 8.97 2.29 12.26
N LYS A 7 8.87 3.55 12.73
CA LYS A 7 8.10 4.59 12.03
C LYS A 7 8.71 4.94 10.67
N LEU A 8 10.04 5.03 10.59
CA LEU A 8 10.75 5.29 9.34
C LEU A 8 10.56 4.14 8.35
N MET A 9 10.73 2.89 8.80
CA MET A 9 10.51 1.69 7.98
C MET A 9 9.08 1.64 7.45
N THR A 10 8.09 1.92 8.31
CA THR A 10 6.68 1.95 7.90
C THR A 10 6.41 3.04 6.84
N LYS A 11 7.00 4.22 7.00
CA LYS A 11 6.85 5.31 6.02
C LYS A 11 7.45 4.93 4.67
N GLU A 12 8.62 4.29 4.68
CA GLU A 12 9.29 3.88 3.45
C GLU A 12 8.55 2.74 2.75
N ALA A 13 8.06 1.74 3.50
CA ALA A 13 7.23 0.67 2.96
C ALA A 13 5.98 1.21 2.27
N LYS A 14 5.27 2.17 2.89
CA LYS A 14 4.12 2.86 2.28
C LYS A 14 4.51 3.55 0.97
N ARG A 15 5.66 4.24 0.95
CA ARG A 15 6.16 4.94 -0.25
C ARG A 15 6.45 3.97 -1.38
N ILE A 16 7.07 2.84 -1.08
CA ILE A 16 7.39 1.79 -2.06
C ILE A 16 6.10 1.19 -2.64
N LEU A 17 5.13 0.85 -1.78
CA LEU A 17 3.84 0.32 -2.24
C LEU A 17 3.12 1.29 -3.18
N MET A 18 3.08 2.59 -2.84
CA MET A 18 2.50 3.60 -3.73
C MET A 18 3.22 3.64 -5.09
N LYS A 19 4.55 3.48 -5.15
CA LYS A 19 5.25 3.40 -6.44
C LYS A 19 4.84 2.16 -7.24
N GLN A 20 4.72 1.01 -6.61
CA GLN A 20 4.30 -0.24 -7.25
C GLN A 20 2.90 -0.11 -7.85
N ILE A 21 1.98 0.48 -7.11
CA ILE A 21 0.61 0.76 -7.56
C ILE A 21 0.62 1.68 -8.78
N LYS A 22 1.38 2.77 -8.72
CA LYS A 22 1.51 3.70 -9.85
C LYS A 22 2.07 3.01 -11.10
N ILE A 23 3.05 2.13 -10.92
CA ILE A 23 3.65 1.37 -12.03
C ILE A 23 2.63 0.41 -12.64
N LYS A 24 1.87 -0.31 -11.81
CA LYS A 24 0.93 -1.34 -12.29
C LYS A 24 -0.34 -0.75 -12.91
N PHE A 25 -0.90 0.30 -12.32
CA PHE A 25 -2.19 0.86 -12.75
C PHE A 25 -2.09 2.19 -13.49
N GLY A 26 -0.89 2.81 -13.53
CA GLY A 26 -0.65 4.09 -14.19
C GLY A 26 -0.95 5.32 -13.32
N ASP A 27 -1.71 5.16 -12.24
CA ASP A 27 -2.17 6.27 -11.39
C ASP A 27 -2.23 5.92 -9.89
N LEU A 28 -2.42 6.96 -9.08
CA LEU A 28 -2.79 6.83 -7.67
C LEU A 28 -3.96 7.75 -7.38
N ASP A 29 -5.11 7.13 -7.12
CA ASP A 29 -6.28 7.87 -6.68
C ASP A 29 -6.08 8.38 -5.25
N PRO A 30 -6.64 9.55 -4.90
CA PRO A 30 -6.64 10.07 -3.54
C PRO A 30 -7.15 9.07 -2.50
N GLU A 31 -8.12 8.23 -2.88
CA GLU A 31 -8.65 7.17 -2.02
C GLU A 31 -7.58 6.11 -1.68
N ILE A 32 -6.85 5.61 -2.68
CA ILE A 32 -5.76 4.64 -2.48
C ILE A 32 -4.67 5.22 -1.58
N ILE A 33 -4.31 6.49 -1.79
CA ILE A 33 -3.32 7.19 -0.97
C ILE A 33 -3.78 7.22 0.49
N SER A 34 -5.02 7.62 0.74
CA SER A 34 -5.60 7.70 2.09
C SER A 34 -5.62 6.35 2.80
N LEU A 35 -6.03 5.29 2.09
CA LEU A 35 -6.07 3.94 2.63
C LEU A 35 -4.66 3.42 2.99
N ILE A 36 -3.67 3.64 2.14
CA ILE A 36 -2.27 3.25 2.42
C ILE A 36 -1.68 4.04 3.57
N GLN A 37 -1.97 5.34 3.65
CA GLN A 37 -1.46 6.20 4.73
C GLN A 37 -2.01 5.79 6.10
N SER A 38 -3.25 5.30 6.16
CA SER A 38 -3.88 4.80 7.39
C SER A 38 -3.57 3.32 7.71
N ALA A 39 -3.11 2.54 6.74
CA ALA A 39 -2.79 1.13 6.94
C ALA A 39 -1.61 0.88 7.91
N LYS A 40 -1.68 -0.23 8.65
CA LYS A 40 -0.61 -0.76 9.51
C LYS A 40 0.43 -1.49 8.66
N LEU A 41 1.67 -1.60 9.15
CA LEU A 41 2.79 -2.25 8.44
C LEU A 41 2.43 -3.65 7.90
N LYS A 42 1.84 -4.51 8.72
CA LYS A 42 1.39 -5.85 8.29
C LYS A 42 0.46 -5.83 7.07
N LYS A 43 -0.43 -4.84 6.97
CA LYS A 43 -1.31 -4.68 5.81
C LYS A 43 -0.55 -4.16 4.60
N ILE A 44 0.48 -3.33 4.79
CA ILE A 44 1.35 -2.89 3.70
C ILE A 44 2.12 -4.06 3.09
N GLU A 45 2.63 -4.97 3.92
CA GLU A 45 3.32 -6.20 3.48
C GLU A 45 2.37 -7.08 2.64
N ASP A 46 1.17 -7.37 3.16
CA ASP A 46 0.12 -8.11 2.44
C ASP A 46 -0.23 -7.45 1.08
N LEU A 47 -0.37 -6.11 1.08
CA LEU A 47 -0.65 -5.36 -0.15
C LEU A 47 0.51 -5.39 -1.15
N SER A 48 1.76 -5.41 -0.67
CA SER A 48 2.95 -5.53 -1.52
C SER A 48 3.07 -6.90 -2.19
N GLU A 49 2.53 -7.96 -1.60
CA GLU A 49 2.39 -9.26 -2.27
C GLU A 49 1.21 -9.25 -3.24
N LYS A 50 0.05 -8.78 -2.77
CA LYS A 50 -1.19 -8.77 -3.54
C LYS A 50 -1.07 -7.96 -4.83
N ILE A 51 -0.39 -6.81 -4.80
CA ILE A 51 -0.21 -5.95 -5.99
C ILE A 51 0.49 -6.70 -7.14
N LEU A 52 1.31 -7.71 -6.86
CA LEU A 52 1.98 -8.50 -7.90
C LEU A 52 0.99 -9.39 -8.65
N THR A 53 -0.04 -9.90 -7.97
CA THR A 53 -0.93 -10.94 -8.49
C THR A 53 -2.31 -10.44 -8.93
N VAL A 54 -2.76 -9.25 -8.51
CA VAL A 54 -4.12 -8.79 -8.90
C VAL A 54 -4.22 -8.56 -10.41
N ASP A 55 -5.42 -8.75 -10.95
CA ASP A 55 -5.69 -8.52 -12.38
C ASP A 55 -6.21 -7.10 -12.65
N SER A 56 -6.71 -6.41 -11.61
CA SER A 56 -7.29 -5.07 -11.78
C SER A 56 -7.11 -4.15 -10.58
N LYS A 57 -7.16 -2.84 -10.85
CA LYS A 57 -7.18 -1.78 -9.83
C LYS A 57 -8.38 -1.93 -8.89
N LYS A 58 -9.55 -2.29 -9.40
CA LYS A 58 -10.78 -2.49 -8.62
C LYS A 58 -10.63 -3.63 -7.61
N GLU A 59 -10.06 -4.75 -8.03
CA GLU A 59 -9.76 -5.88 -7.14
C GLU A 59 -8.80 -5.47 -6.02
N PHE A 60 -7.74 -4.73 -6.37
CA PHE A 60 -6.78 -4.22 -5.38
C PHE A 60 -7.43 -3.30 -4.36
N ILE A 61 -8.24 -2.33 -4.79
CA ILE A 61 -8.96 -1.41 -3.90
C ILE A 61 -9.89 -2.19 -2.94
N ASN A 62 -10.63 -3.18 -3.46
CA ASN A 62 -11.47 -4.02 -2.63
C ASN A 62 -10.65 -4.78 -1.57
N HIS A 63 -9.46 -5.27 -1.92
CA HIS A 63 -8.56 -5.94 -0.98
C HIS A 63 -7.98 -4.98 0.07
N ILE A 64 -7.70 -3.73 -0.29
CA ILE A 64 -7.26 -2.72 0.68
C ILE A 64 -8.33 -2.45 1.74
N LYS A 65 -9.61 -2.39 1.32
CA LYS A 65 -10.76 -2.05 2.18
C LYS A 65 -11.19 -3.17 3.13
N ASN A 66 -10.88 -4.43 2.79
CA ASN A 66 -11.16 -5.61 3.61
C ASN A 66 -10.04 -5.89 4.62
#